data_AF-A0AA41WSW7-F1
#
_entry.id   AF-A0AA41WSW7-F1
#
_cell.length_a   1.000
_cell.length_b   1.000
_cell.length_c   1.000
_cell.angle_alpha   90.00
_cell.angle_beta   90.00
_cell.angle_gamma   90.00
#
_symmetry.space_group_name_H-M   'P 1'
#
loop_
_entity.id
_entity.type
_entity.pdbx_description
1 polymer ?
#
loop_
_entity_poly.entity_id
_entity_poly.type
_entity_poly.pdbx_seq_one_letter_code
_entity_poly.pdbx_strand_id
1 'polypeptide(L)'
;MQRIVNRTPATIRIGKHEVQRRPLPGSLHCSYSLRVKGVVVWESISIPCARDLDGAVKTHRSCQEVIEAARRGGRRMGIQKINGAVRPKRGAL
;
A
#
# COMPACT_ATOMS: atom_id res chain seq x y z
N MET A 1 -5.43 -23.86 -35.59
CA MET A 1 -5.70 -22.51 -35.05
C MET A 1 -6.15 -22.65 -33.60
N GLN A 2 -5.24 -22.55 -32.63
CA GLN A 2 -5.63 -22.70 -31.21
C GLN A 2 -6.42 -21.45 -30.79
N ARG A 3 -7.72 -21.67 -30.55
CA ARG A 3 -8.67 -20.65 -30.10
C ARG A 3 -8.16 -20.14 -28.74
N ILE A 4 -7.82 -18.86 -28.65
CA ILE A 4 -7.39 -18.24 -27.39
C ILE A 4 -8.65 -17.97 -26.56
N VAL A 5 -9.15 -18.99 -25.84
CA VAL A 5 -10.50 -18.96 -25.28
C VAL A 5 -10.63 -18.15 -23.97
N ASN A 6 -9.57 -17.53 -23.41
CA ASN A 6 -9.69 -16.84 -22.12
C ASN A 6 -8.85 -15.54 -22.02
N ARG A 7 -9.02 -14.61 -22.96
CA ARG A 7 -8.39 -13.27 -22.96
C ARG A 7 -9.23 -12.16 -22.32
N THR A 8 -10.28 -12.52 -21.58
CA THR A 8 -11.11 -11.52 -20.90
C THR A 8 -10.54 -11.23 -19.51
N PRO A 9 -10.33 -9.95 -19.16
CA PRO A 9 -10.09 -9.54 -17.78
C PRO A 9 -11.18 -10.12 -16.88
N ALA A 10 -10.76 -10.67 -15.73
CA ALA A 10 -11.68 -11.31 -14.81
C ALA A 10 -11.24 -11.08 -13.37
N THR A 11 -12.19 -11.00 -12.46
CA THR A 11 -11.90 -11.09 -11.04
C THR A 11 -11.97 -12.55 -10.64
N ILE A 12 -10.90 -13.07 -10.04
CA ILE A 12 -10.83 -14.44 -9.52
C ILE A 12 -10.73 -14.40 -8.00
N ARG A 13 -11.32 -15.39 -7.34
CA ARG A 13 -11.28 -15.51 -5.89
C ARG A 13 -10.25 -16.56 -5.49
N ILE A 14 -9.28 -16.16 -4.68
CA ILE A 14 -8.22 -17.02 -4.17
C ILE A 14 -8.26 -16.97 -2.64
N GLY A 15 -8.77 -18.05 -2.03
CA GLY A 15 -9.13 -18.06 -0.62
C GLY A 15 -10.18 -16.99 -0.31
N LYS A 16 -9.82 -16.04 0.55
CA LYS A 16 -10.66 -14.88 0.92
C LYS A 16 -10.42 -13.62 0.08
N HIS A 17 -9.47 -13.65 -0.84
CA HIS A 17 -9.03 -12.48 -1.59
C HIS A 17 -9.64 -12.45 -2.99
N GLU A 18 -10.04 -11.26 -3.43
CA GLU A 18 -10.43 -11.00 -4.82
C GLU A 18 -9.23 -10.43 -5.58
N VAL A 19 -8.82 -11.13 -6.64
CA VAL A 19 -7.66 -10.80 -7.44
C VAL A 19 -8.11 -10.49 -8.85
N GLN A 20 -7.68 -9.35 -9.38
CA GLN A 20 -7.95 -8.99 -10.76
C GLN A 20 -6.92 -9.67 -11.67
N ARG A 21 -7.38 -10.52 -12.56
CA ARG A 21 -6.61 -11.11 -13.65
C ARG A 21 -6.77 -10.26 -14.91
N ARG A 22 -5.67 -9.79 -15.47
CA ARG A 22 -5.60 -9.01 -16.71
C ARG A 22 -4.66 -9.70 -17.70
N PRO A 23 -5.18 -10.18 -18.85
CA PRO A 23 -4.33 -10.73 -19.90
C PRO A 23 -3.36 -9.70 -20.44
N LEU A 24 -2.10 -10.11 -20.68
CA LEU A 24 -1.08 -9.21 -21.22
C LEU A 24 -1.11 -9.25 -22.76
N PRO A 25 -1.19 -8.10 -23.45
CA PRO A 25 -1.16 -8.06 -24.91
C PRO A 25 0.11 -8.72 -25.46
N GLY A 26 -0.04 -9.53 -26.51
CA GLY A 26 1.09 -10.22 -27.14
C GLY A 26 1.73 -11.35 -26.33
N SER A 27 1.17 -11.70 -25.16
CA SER A 27 1.68 -12.75 -24.28
C SER A 27 0.62 -13.82 -24.01
N LEU A 28 1.08 -15.01 -23.64
CA LEU A 28 0.22 -16.07 -23.07
C LEU A 28 -0.02 -15.86 -21.57
N HIS A 29 0.75 -14.97 -20.93
CA HIS A 29 0.66 -14.69 -19.50
C HIS A 29 -0.47 -13.71 -19.17
N CYS A 30 -0.91 -13.74 -17.91
CA CYS A 30 -1.81 -12.76 -17.32
C CYS A 30 -1.11 -12.07 -16.16
N SER A 31 -1.36 -10.78 -15.95
CA SER A 31 -1.06 -10.08 -14.70
C SER A 31 -2.19 -10.35 -13.70
N TYR A 32 -1.82 -10.58 -12.44
CA TYR A 32 -2.70 -10.75 -11.30
C TYR A 32 -2.41 -9.63 -10.32
N SER A 33 -3.42 -8.82 -10.01
CA SER A 33 -3.27 -7.70 -9.07
C SER A 33 -4.28 -7.81 -7.93
N LEU A 34 -3.81 -7.74 -6.69
CA LEU A 34 -4.64 -7.63 -5.49
C LEU A 34 -4.78 -6.17 -5.10
N ARG A 35 -6.03 -5.73 -4.87
CA ARG A 35 -6.32 -4.37 -4.41
C ARG A 35 -6.95 -4.39 -3.03
N VAL A 36 -6.49 -3.49 -2.16
CA VAL A 36 -7.10 -3.24 -0.85
C VAL A 36 -7.50 -1.77 -0.81
N LYS A 37 -8.82 -1.50 -0.66
CA LYS A 37 -9.37 -0.13 -0.66
C LYS A 37 -8.92 0.70 -1.88
N GLY A 38 -8.87 0.07 -3.06
CA GLY A 38 -8.44 0.70 -4.32
C GLY A 38 -6.94 0.77 -4.56
N VAL A 39 -6.09 0.51 -3.56
CA VAL A 39 -4.63 0.49 -3.68
C VAL A 39 -4.15 -0.89 -4.11
N VAL A 40 -3.30 -0.97 -5.13
CA VAL A 40 -2.63 -2.22 -5.52
C VAL A 40 -1.59 -2.55 -4.46
N VAL A 41 -1.77 -3.68 -3.77
CA VAL A 41 -0.87 -4.12 -2.68
C VAL A 41 0.05 -5.26 -3.11
N TRP A 42 -0.28 -5.91 -4.23
CA TRP A 42 0.49 -7.01 -4.80
C TRP A 42 0.18 -7.13 -6.30
N GLU A 43 1.20 -7.41 -7.10
CA GLU A 43 1.07 -7.70 -8.53
C GLU A 43 2.08 -8.76 -8.96
N SER A 44 1.66 -9.70 -9.81
CA SER A 44 2.55 -10.69 -10.41
C SER A 44 2.00 -11.24 -11.71
N ILE A 45 2.88 -11.79 -12.55
CA ILE A 45 2.49 -12.55 -13.75
C ILE A 45 2.25 -14.03 -13.46
N SER A 46 2.65 -14.50 -12.27
CA SER A 46 2.42 -15.86 -11.79
C SER A 46 1.09 -15.93 -11.05
N ILE A 47 0.39 -17.07 -11.18
CA ILE A 47 -0.86 -17.30 -10.44
C ILE A 47 -0.55 -17.27 -8.93
N PRO A 48 -1.14 -16.35 -8.15
CA PRO A 48 -0.86 -16.27 -6.73
C PRO A 48 -1.46 -17.46 -5.97
N CYS A 49 -0.86 -17.79 -4.83
CA CYS A 49 -1.51 -18.62 -3.83
C CYS A 49 -2.07 -17.75 -2.69
N ALA A 50 -3.00 -18.31 -1.90
CA ALA A 50 -3.63 -17.56 -0.80
C ALA A 50 -2.62 -17.05 0.24
N ARG A 51 -1.52 -17.79 0.47
CA ARG A 51 -0.46 -17.42 1.43
C ARG A 51 0.28 -16.15 1.00
N ASP A 52 0.61 -16.02 -0.28
CA ASP A 52 1.31 -14.85 -0.80
C ASP A 52 0.44 -13.59 -0.66
N LEU A 53 -0.85 -13.73 -0.95
CA LEU A 53 -1.83 -12.64 -0.82
C LEU A 53 -2.02 -12.24 0.64
N ASP A 54 -2.10 -13.20 1.57
CA ASP A 54 -2.13 -12.92 3.00
C ASP A 54 -0.88 -12.18 3.49
N GLY A 55 0.29 -12.62 3.03
CA GLY A 55 1.57 -11.95 3.31
C GLY A 55 1.58 -10.50 2.82
N ALA A 56 1.17 -10.27 1.57
CA ALA A 56 1.13 -8.93 0.99
C ALA A 56 0.17 -7.99 1.72
N VAL A 57 -1.03 -8.48 2.10
CA VAL A 57 -1.99 -7.68 2.89
C VAL A 57 -1.44 -7.36 4.27
N LYS A 58 -0.77 -8.30 4.93
CA LYS A 58 -0.14 -8.08 6.24
C LYS A 58 0.95 -7.01 6.16
N THR A 59 1.84 -7.11 5.17
CA THR A 59 2.88 -6.12 4.93
C THR A 59 2.29 -4.74 4.65
N HIS A 60 1.27 -4.66 3.77
CA HIS A 60 0.61 -3.40 3.48
C HIS A 60 -0.01 -2.74 4.73
N ARG A 61 -0.69 -3.51 5.59
CA ARG A 61 -1.26 -2.99 6.85
C ARG A 61 -0.18 -2.47 7.78
N SER A 62 0.92 -3.21 7.96
CA SER A 62 2.03 -2.77 8.78
C SER A 62 2.64 -1.45 8.28
N CYS A 63 2.83 -1.31 6.97
CA CYS A 63 3.30 -0.05 6.39
C CYS A 63 2.32 1.11 6.60
N GLN A 64 1.01 0.87 6.46
CA GLN A 64 -0.02 1.87 6.74
C GLN A 64 0.00 2.34 8.19
N GLU A 65 0.16 1.43 9.15
CA GLU A 65 0.26 1.77 10.58
C GLU A 65 1.46 2.67 10.87
N VAL A 66 2.63 2.38 10.28
CA VAL A 66 3.84 3.21 10.43
C VAL A 66 3.61 4.62 9.85
N ILE A 67 3.02 4.71 8.66
CA ILE A 67 2.73 6.00 8.01
C ILE A 67 1.74 6.82 8.85
N GLU A 68 0.69 6.20 9.36
CA GLU A 68 -0.31 6.86 10.21
C GLU A 68 0.28 7.29 11.56
N ALA A 69 1.14 6.47 12.17
CA ALA A 69 1.86 6.81 13.39
C ALA A 69 2.79 8.02 13.16
N ALA A 70 3.54 8.04 12.06
CA ALA A 70 4.39 9.17 11.67
C ALA A 70 3.57 10.46 11.46
N ARG A 71 2.41 10.36 10.79
CA ARG A 71 1.48 11.49 10.60
C ARG A 71 0.97 12.04 11.93
N ARG A 72 0.61 11.18 12.88
CA ARG A 72 0.17 11.60 14.23
C ARG A 72 1.31 12.20 15.05
N GLY A 73 2.52 11.63 14.98
CA GLY A 73 3.72 12.12 15.65
C GLY A 73 4.15 13.50 15.14
N GLY A 74 4.15 13.72 13.82
CA GLY A 74 4.43 15.02 13.21
C GLY A 74 3.41 16.10 13.59
N ARG A 75 2.13 15.72 13.77
CA ARG A 75 1.06 16.63 14.22
C ARG A 75 1.23 17.11 15.67
N ARG A 76 1.92 16.35 16.53
CA ARG A 76 2.26 16.77 17.91
C ARG A 76 3.46 17.73 17.97
N MET A 77 4.39 17.66 17.02
CA MET A 77 5.57 18.53 16.98
C MET A 77 5.30 19.92 16.36
N GLY A 78 4.17 20.10 15.64
CA GLY A 78 3.79 21.37 15.01
C GLY A 78 3.11 22.40 15.92
N ILE A 79 2.89 22.10 17.21
CA ILE A 79 2.31 23.03 18.19
C ILE A 79 3.22 23.09 19.42
N GLN A 80 4.44 23.57 19.24
CA GLN A 80 5.13 24.30 20.31
C GLN A 80 5.24 25.74 19.84
N LYS A 81 4.21 26.53 20.18
CA LYS A 81 4.31 27.99 20.14
C LYS A 81 5.49 28.38 21.03
N ILE A 82 6.57 28.86 20.42
CA ILE A 82 7.64 29.61 21.06
C ILE A 82 7.05 30.93 21.58
N ASN A 83 6.25 30.86 22.65
CA ASN A 83 5.88 32.02 23.44
C ASN A 83 6.89 32.12 24.58
N GLY A 84 7.93 32.91 24.35
CA GLY A 84 8.92 33.21 25.36
C GLY A 84 10.06 34.05 24.81
N ALA A 85 9.81 35.34 24.58
CA ALA A 85 10.89 36.30 24.42
C ALA A 85 11.67 36.36 25.75
N VAL A 86 12.76 35.59 25.85
CA VAL A 86 13.70 35.70 26.96
C VAL A 86 14.46 37.01 26.79
N ARG A 87 14.08 38.03 27.55
CA ARG A 87 14.88 39.24 27.74
C ARG A 87 16.20 38.85 28.41
N PRO A 88 17.37 39.19 27.85
CA PRO A 88 18.61 39.09 28.60
C PRO A 88 18.61 40.15 29.71
N LYS A 89 18.71 39.70 30.98
CA LYS A 89 19.05 40.60 32.10
C LYS A 89 20.46 41.13 31.86
N ARG A 90 20.58 42.36 31.36
CA ARG A 90 21.82 43.15 31.47
C ARG A 90 21.85 43.78 32.85
N GLY A 91 22.80 43.36 33.67
CA GLY A 91 23.08 44.00 34.96
C GLY A 91 24.00 43.16 35.82
N ALA A 92 25.31 43.37 35.67
CA ALA A 92 26.26 43.39 36.77
C ALA A 92 27.51 44.16 36.28
N LEU A 93 27.93 45.10 37.12
CA LEU A 93 29.07 46.00 36.98
C LEU A 93 30.41 45.27 36.87
#